data_AF-A0A6I5QWA6-F1
#
_entry.id   AF-A0A6I5QWA6-F1
#
_cell.length_a   1.000
_cell.length_b   1.000
_cell.length_c   1.000
_cell.angle_alpha   90.00
_cell.angle_beta   90.00
_cell.angle_gamma   90.00
#
_symmetry.space_group_name_H-M   'P 1'
#
loop_
_entity.id
_entity.type
_entity.pdbx_description
1 polymer ?
#
loop_
_entity_poly.entity_id
_entity_poly.type
_entity_poly.pdbx_seq_one_letter_code
_entity_poly.pdbx_strand_id
1 'polypeptide(L)' 'MNQGTEFDYSSTSNLESLEDALGHTTRYLYDELGRLTETRFHDGTRNC' A
#
# COMPACT_ATOMS: atom_id res chain seq x y z
N MET A 1 19.77 12.08 1.26
CA MET A 1 18.33 12.30 1.47
C MET A 1 17.63 11.02 1.06
N ASN A 2 17.43 10.17 2.05
CA ASN A 2 16.84 8.84 1.95
C ASN A 2 15.32 8.99 1.80
N GLN A 3 14.84 8.98 0.55
CA GLN A 3 13.44 8.71 0.28
C GLN A 3 13.19 7.23 0.61
N GLY A 4 12.98 6.94 1.88
CA GLY A 4 12.65 5.59 2.35
C GLY A 4 11.18 5.34 2.13
N THR A 5 10.84 4.53 1.14
CA THR A 5 9.52 3.90 1.07
C THR A 5 9.54 2.72 2.05
N GLU A 6 8.68 2.77 3.06
CA GLU A 6 8.48 1.68 4.03
C GLU A 6 7.39 0.75 3.51
N PHE A 7 7.67 -0.55 3.53
CA PHE A 7 6.76 -1.58 3.02
C PHE A 7 6.41 -2.53 4.15
N ASP A 8 5.14 -2.58 4.52
CA ASP A 8 4.61 -3.58 5.42
C ASP A 8 4.12 -4.78 4.63
N TYR A 9 4.66 -5.93 4.97
CA TYR A 9 4.19 -7.20 4.45
C TYR A 9 3.44 -7.95 5.55
N SER A 10 2.25 -8.44 5.21
CA SER A 10 1.47 -9.33 6.06
C SER A 10 2.19 -10.66 6.28
N SER A 11 1.72 -11.44 7.25
CA SER A 11 2.13 -12.83 7.51
C SER A 11 2.06 -13.76 6.29
N THR A 12 1.27 -13.40 5.28
CA THR A 12 1.17 -14.10 3.99
C THR A 12 2.12 -13.57 2.91
N SER A 13 3.10 -12.73 3.26
CA SER A 13 4.02 -12.04 2.33
C SER A 13 3.32 -11.15 1.30
N ASN A 14 2.07 -10.75 1.59
CA ASN A 14 1.32 -9.79 0.79
C ASN A 14 1.55 -8.39 1.35
N LEU A 15 1.71 -7.40 0.49
CA LEU A 15 2.06 -6.04 0.86
C LEU A 15 0.82 -5.32 1.42
N GLU A 16 0.68 -5.16 2.72
CA GLU A 16 -0.51 -4.57 3.36
C GLU A 16 -0.51 -3.04 3.29
N SER A 17 0.63 -2.43 3.57
CA SER A 17 0.82 -0.98 3.50
C SER A 17 2.15 -0.60 2.88
N LEU A 18 2.13 0.56 2.23
CA LEU A 18 3.29 1.21 1.65
C LEU A 18 3.25 2.66 2.11
N GLU A 19 4.25 3.08 2.86
CA GLU A 19 4.42 4.47 3.26
C GLU A 19 5.57 5.07 2.47
N ASP A 20 5.28 6.02 1.59
CA ASP A 20 6.34 6.73 0.88
C ASP A 20 7.01 7.77 1.78
N ALA A 21 8.25 8.14 1.44
CA ALA A 21 9.06 9.10 2.18
C ALA A 21 8.45 10.50 2.35
N LEU A 22 7.40 10.81 1.58
CA LEU A 22 6.58 12.00 1.76
C LEU A 22 5.56 11.90 2.91
N GLY A 23 5.46 10.76 3.60
CA GLY A 23 4.41 10.49 4.61
C GLY A 23 3.10 10.02 3.98
N HIS A 24 3.21 9.38 2.83
CA HIS A 24 2.10 9.03 1.95
C HIS A 24 1.77 7.54 2.11
N THR A 25 0.76 7.23 2.93
CA THR A 25 0.37 5.84 3.20
C THR A 25 -0.61 5.32 2.13
N THR A 26 -0.23 4.24 1.46
CA THR A 26 -1.05 3.48 0.53
C THR A 26 -1.35 2.12 1.16
N ARG A 27 -2.62 1.73 1.19
CA ARG A 27 -3.04 0.41 1.71
C ARG A 27 -3.57 -0.46 0.60
N TYR A 28 -3.20 -1.73 0.65
CA TYR A 28 -3.62 -2.74 -0.31
C TYR A 28 -4.41 -3.79 0.44
N LEU A 29 -5.66 -3.99 0.01
CA LEU A 29 -6.58 -4.95 0.57
C LEU A 29 -6.63 -6.16 -0.36
N TYR A 30 -6.41 -7.33 0.20
CA TYR A 30 -6.46 -8.60 -0.52
C TYR A 30 -7.68 -9.40 -0.09
N ASP A 31 -8.28 -10.10 -1.03
CA ASP A 31 -9.31 -11.10 -0.78
C ASP A 31 -8.72 -12.38 -0.15
N GLU A 32 -9.56 -13.28 0.37
CA GLU A 32 -9.12 -14.58 0.93
C GLU A 32 -8.32 -15.44 -0.07
N LEU A 33 -8.44 -15.14 -1.36
CA LEU A 33 -7.68 -15.78 -2.44
C LEU A 33 -6.31 -15.13 -2.72
N GLY A 34 -5.90 -14.11 -1.96
CA GLY A 34 -4.64 -13.37 -2.17
C GLY A 34 -4.65 -12.43 -3.38
N ARG A 35 -5.83 -12.08 -3.89
CA ARG A 35 -5.97 -11.14 -5.02
C ARG A 35 -6.18 -9.74 -4.47
N LEU A 36 -5.50 -8.76 -5.07
CA LEU A 36 -5.68 -7.35 -4.73
C LEU A 36 -7.11 -6.92 -5.11
N THR A 37 -7.91 -6.59 -4.11
CA THR A 37 -9.32 -6.19 -4.27
C THR A 37 -9.45 -4.67 -4.23
N GLU A 38 -8.69 -3.99 -3.38
CA GLU A 38 -8.78 -2.53 -3.23
C GLU A 38 -7.42 -1.92 -2.92
N THR A 39 -7.11 -0.80 -3.58
CA THR A 39 -5.94 0.02 -3.26
C THR A 39 -6.42 1.38 -2.80
N ARG A 40 -6.10 1.75 -1.56
CA ARG A 40 -6.38 3.06 -1.00
C ARG A 40 -5.12 3.90 -0.96
N PHE A 41 -5.04 4.85 -1.87
CA PHE A 41 -4.04 5.91 -1.82
C PHE A 41 -4.51 7.03 -0.88
N HIS A 42 -3.62 7.57 -0.05
CA HIS A 42 -3.91 8.75 0.77
C HIS A 42 -4.26 9.98 -0.09
N ASP A 43 -3.81 10.04 -1.35
CA ASP A 43 -3.88 11.24 -2.18
C ASP A 43 -5.28 11.52 -2.74
N GLY A 44 -6.23 10.59 -2.62
CA GLY A 44 -7.57 10.75 -3.22
C GLY A 44 -7.58 10.83 -4.75
N THR A 45 -6.41 10.86 -5.40
CA THR A 45 -6.24 10.82 -6.86
C THR A 45 -6.64 9.45 -7.37
N ARG A 46 -7.93 9.33 -7.65
CA ARG A 46 -8.50 8.33 -8.53
C ARG A 46 -8.06 8.74 -9.93
N ASN A 47 -7.10 8.04 -10.51
CA ASN A 47 -6.67 8.30 -11.89
C ASN A 47 -7.89 8.15 -12.82
N CYS A 48 -8.38 9.27 -13.34
CA CYS A 48 -9.52 9.39 -14.23
C CYS A 48 -9.07 9.59 -15.68
#